data_AF-A0A7S2NXB2-F1
#
_entry.id   AF-A0A7S2NXB2-F1
#
_cell.length_a   1.000
_cell.length_b   1.000
_cell.length_c   1.000
_cell.angle_alpha   90.00
_cell.angle_beta   90.00
_cell.angle_gamma   90.00
#
_symmetry.space_group_name_H-M   'P 1'
#
loop_
_entity.id
_entity.type
_entity.pdbx_description
1 polymer ?
#
loop_
_entity_poly.entity_id
_entity_poly.type
_entity_poly.pdbx_seq_one_letter_code
_entity_poly.pdbx_strand_id
1 'polypeptide(L)'
;LAAMARVRSLGAWLVALLPLPLAAPERVLAPSAAWSLAAGGPPRQDLPARQGARDEDLLKEDLLGDKAKVRTAVDPPLPAPEALEMLKQGNARYVSGEPLRSADAEMRTALAEKGQNPMAVVLGCADSRCPVEAIVDAQPGEVFVLRSAGNACPGGEASIVGSAEFAVGALRTRLVVVMGHTKCG
;
A
#
# COMPACT_ATOMS: atom_id res chain seq x y z
N LEU A 1 -25.42 23.66 4.50
CA LEU A 1 -24.40 24.73 4.63
C LEU A 1 -23.18 24.11 5.29
N ALA A 2 -21.95 24.08 4.79
CA ALA A 2 -21.35 24.24 3.48
C ALA A 2 -19.89 23.80 3.74
N ALA A 3 -19.36 22.84 2.98
CA ALA A 3 -17.91 22.67 2.87
C ALA A 3 -17.62 22.03 1.52
N MET A 4 -17.68 22.89 0.50
CA MET A 4 -17.12 22.60 -0.81
C MET A 4 -15.61 22.46 -0.68
N ALA A 5 -15.06 21.29 -0.99
CA ALA A 5 -13.69 21.18 -1.47
C ALA A 5 -13.73 21.16 -3.00
N ARG A 6 -13.48 22.31 -3.63
CA ARG A 6 -13.26 22.42 -5.08
C ARG A 6 -11.97 21.68 -5.42
N VAL A 7 -12.08 20.54 -6.09
CA VAL A 7 -10.94 19.86 -6.72
C VAL A 7 -10.91 20.25 -8.19
N ARG A 8 -9.95 21.08 -8.57
CA ARG A 8 -9.59 21.32 -9.97
C ARG A 8 -8.60 20.24 -10.44
N SER A 9 -8.78 19.87 -11.70
CA SER A 9 -8.14 18.80 -12.48
C SER A 9 -6.61 18.74 -12.42
N LEU A 10 -6.06 17.53 -12.31
CA LEU A 10 -5.53 16.68 -13.39
C LEU A 10 -5.24 15.30 -12.74
N GLY A 11 -5.38 14.21 -13.49
CA GLY A 11 -5.51 12.84 -12.97
C GLY A 11 -4.60 12.49 -11.78
N ALA A 12 -5.21 12.20 -10.63
CA ALA A 12 -4.49 11.75 -9.45
C ALA A 12 -5.35 10.75 -8.67
N TRP A 13 -4.87 9.50 -8.60
CA TRP A 13 -5.38 8.47 -7.71
C TRP A 13 -4.83 8.78 -6.31
N LEU A 14 -5.71 9.03 -5.34
CA LEU A 14 -5.28 9.35 -3.98
C LEU A 14 -5.00 8.05 -3.23
N VAL A 15 -3.71 7.81 -2.93
CA VAL A 15 -3.22 6.74 -2.06
C VAL A 15 -3.17 7.30 -0.64
N ALA A 16 -4.10 6.91 0.23
CA ALA A 16 -3.98 7.22 1.65
C ALA A 16 -3.17 6.12 2.35
N LEU A 17 -2.07 6.52 3.00
CA LEU A 17 -1.18 5.64 3.77
C LEU A 17 -1.46 5.83 5.25
N LEU A 18 -1.90 4.76 5.91
CA LEU A 18 -2.07 4.74 7.36
C LEU A 18 -0.90 3.97 8.00
N PRO A 19 -0.04 4.61 8.80
CA PRO A 19 0.94 3.88 9.60
C PRO A 19 0.21 3.11 10.72
N LEU A 20 0.30 1.78 10.71
CA LEU A 20 -0.21 0.95 11.80
C LEU A 20 0.82 0.90 12.95
N PRO A 21 0.43 1.21 14.20
CA PRO A 21 1.23 0.83 15.35
C PRO A 21 1.12 -0.70 15.57
N LEU A 22 2.26 -1.37 15.71
CA LEU A 22 2.34 -2.77 16.14
C LEU A 22 1.94 -2.88 17.62
N ALA A 23 0.71 -3.25 17.90
CA ALA A 23 0.32 -3.90 19.16
C ALA A 23 -1.04 -4.60 19.00
N ALA A 24 -1.07 -5.92 19.22
CA ALA A 24 -2.29 -6.69 19.46
C ALA A 24 -2.37 -7.03 20.98
N PRO A 25 -3.49 -7.55 21.49
CA PRO A 25 -4.61 -6.74 21.96
C PRO A 25 -4.87 -6.95 23.46
N GLU A 26 -5.25 -5.89 24.19
CA GLU A 26 -6.12 -6.03 25.35
C GLU A 26 -7.13 -4.87 25.42
N ARG A 27 -8.42 -5.27 25.48
CA ARG A 27 -9.60 -4.57 26.02
C ARG A 27 -10.03 -3.19 25.49
N VAL A 28 -11.19 -3.25 24.83
CA VAL A 28 -12.34 -2.32 24.86
C VAL A 28 -12.27 -1.19 25.90
N LEU A 29 -12.33 0.07 25.42
CA LEU A 29 -13.14 1.17 25.98
C LEU A 29 -13.13 2.37 25.01
N ALA A 30 -14.31 2.79 24.56
CA ALA A 30 -14.55 4.12 23.98
C ALA A 30 -14.99 5.09 25.12
N PRO A 31 -15.33 6.36 24.84
CA PRO A 31 -14.49 7.46 24.35
C PRO A 31 -14.55 8.68 25.31
N SER A 32 -13.50 9.51 25.42
CA SER A 32 -13.65 10.95 25.76
C SER A 32 -12.34 11.75 25.70
N ALA A 33 -12.49 13.06 25.44
CA ALA A 33 -11.57 14.18 25.67
C ALA A 33 -10.32 14.25 24.76
N ALA A 34 -10.28 15.16 23.78
CA ALA A 34 -10.00 16.59 23.93
C ALA A 34 -8.56 16.88 24.39
N TRP A 35 -7.69 17.23 23.44
CA TRP A 35 -6.51 18.05 23.73
C TRP A 35 -6.37 19.13 22.66
N SER A 36 -6.52 20.36 23.12
CA SER A 36 -6.21 21.58 22.38
C SER A 36 -4.93 22.19 22.97
N LEU A 37 -4.04 22.62 22.08
CA LEU A 37 -3.00 23.66 22.17
C LEU A 37 -1.91 23.59 23.25
N ALA A 38 -0.66 23.50 22.79
CA ALA A 38 0.37 24.48 23.14
C ALA A 38 1.47 24.49 22.05
N ALA A 39 1.69 25.66 21.47
CA ALA A 39 2.77 25.97 20.55
C ALA A 39 4.09 26.22 21.33
N GLY A 40 5.22 25.79 20.76
CA GLY A 40 6.57 26.23 21.16
C GLY A 40 7.55 25.09 21.46
N GLY A 41 8.26 24.60 20.44
CA GLY A 41 9.44 23.74 20.60
C GLY A 41 10.75 24.55 20.51
N PRO A 42 11.84 24.16 21.22
CA PRO A 42 13.11 24.89 21.27
C PRO A 42 13.92 24.78 19.96
N PRO A 43 14.96 25.62 19.74
CA PRO A 43 15.64 25.71 18.45
C PRO A 43 16.47 24.47 18.13
N ARG A 44 16.47 24.08 16.85
CA ARG A 44 17.24 22.95 16.30
C ARG A 44 18.74 23.16 16.48
N GLN A 45 19.39 22.22 17.16
CA GLN A 45 20.82 21.98 16.98
C GLN A 45 21.03 21.12 15.71
N ASP A 46 22.01 21.56 14.95
CA ASP A 46 22.56 21.05 13.71
C ASP A 46 23.01 19.58 13.81
N LEU A 47 22.29 18.70 13.09
CA LEU A 47 22.67 17.31 12.88
C LEU A 47 23.53 17.21 11.60
N PRO A 48 24.61 16.40 11.60
CA PRO A 48 25.46 16.24 10.43
C PRO A 48 24.69 15.56 9.28
N ALA A 49 25.03 15.93 8.04
CA ALA A 49 24.41 15.44 6.82
C ALA A 49 24.42 13.90 6.77
N ARG A 50 23.22 13.29 6.75
CA ARG A 50 23.04 11.85 6.58
C ARG A 50 23.63 11.41 5.24
N GLN A 51 24.40 10.32 5.28
CA GLN A 51 24.89 9.55 4.13
C GLN A 51 23.78 8.89 3.29
N GLY A 52 22.59 9.49 3.20
CA GLY A 52 21.40 8.90 2.58
C GLY A 52 21.47 8.79 1.06
N ALA A 53 22.26 9.61 0.38
CA ALA A 53 22.26 9.65 -1.09
C ALA A 53 22.80 8.35 -1.73
N ARG A 54 23.78 7.68 -1.10
CA ARG A 54 24.38 6.45 -1.66
C ARG A 54 23.54 5.20 -1.38
N ASP A 55 22.87 5.15 -0.24
CA ASP A 55 22.03 4.00 0.14
C ASP A 55 20.71 4.01 -0.65
N GLU A 56 20.14 5.19 -0.93
CA GLU A 56 18.92 5.32 -1.75
C GLU A 56 19.14 4.95 -3.22
N ASP A 57 20.34 5.19 -3.75
CA ASP A 57 20.66 4.88 -5.15
C ASP A 57 20.95 3.37 -5.34
N LEU A 58 21.55 2.70 -4.35
CA LEU A 58 21.70 1.24 -4.34
C LEU A 58 20.36 0.50 -4.24
N LEU A 59 19.42 1.03 -3.45
CA LEU A 59 18.05 0.50 -3.39
C LEU A 59 17.32 0.62 -4.74
N LYS A 60 17.57 1.68 -5.51
CA LYS A 60 16.93 1.86 -6.82
C LYS A 60 17.44 0.84 -7.84
N GLU A 61 18.74 0.56 -7.88
CA GLU A 61 19.31 -0.40 -8.84
C GLU A 61 18.86 -1.84 -8.57
N ASP A 62 18.77 -2.27 -7.31
CA ASP A 62 18.26 -3.61 -6.94
C ASP A 62 16.74 -3.77 -7.14
N LEU A 63 15.97 -2.67 -7.06
CA LEU A 63 14.52 -2.68 -7.32
C LEU A 63 14.19 -2.64 -8.83
N LEU A 64 15.10 -2.13 -9.65
CA LEU A 64 14.93 -1.92 -11.10
C LEU A 64 15.64 -2.99 -11.96
N GLY A 65 16.53 -3.79 -11.37
CA GLY A 65 17.32 -4.80 -12.08
C GLY A 65 16.61 -6.15 -12.26
N ASP A 66 16.28 -6.46 -13.51
CA ASP A 66 16.10 -7.79 -14.12
C ASP A 66 15.22 -8.84 -13.41
N LYS A 67 14.05 -9.11 -14.04
CA LYS A 67 13.07 -10.16 -13.67
C LYS A 67 12.81 -10.21 -12.17
N ALA A 68 11.99 -9.28 -11.70
CA ALA A 68 11.53 -9.21 -10.31
C ALA A 68 11.26 -10.62 -9.76
N LYS A 69 12.15 -11.06 -8.86
CA LYS A 69 12.08 -12.36 -8.19
C LYS A 69 10.67 -12.55 -7.64
N VAL A 70 10.04 -13.69 -7.95
CA VAL A 70 8.72 -14.04 -7.40
C VAL A 70 8.83 -14.12 -5.88
N ARG A 71 8.17 -13.18 -5.19
CA ARG A 71 8.13 -13.13 -3.72
C ARG A 71 7.12 -14.16 -3.20
N THR A 72 7.58 -15.00 -2.28
CA THR A 72 6.78 -16.10 -1.70
C THR A 72 6.86 -16.09 -0.18
N ALA A 73 6.08 -16.94 0.51
CA ALA A 73 5.98 -16.89 1.97
C ALA A 73 7.30 -17.21 2.69
N VAL A 74 8.29 -17.80 1.99
CA VAL A 74 9.64 -18.03 2.50
C VAL A 74 10.50 -16.76 2.57
N ASP A 75 10.17 -15.74 1.79
CA ASP A 75 10.88 -14.46 1.80
C ASP A 75 10.50 -13.61 3.03
N PRO A 76 11.39 -12.73 3.52
CA PRO A 76 11.04 -11.81 4.59
C PRO A 76 9.96 -10.79 4.13
N PRO A 77 9.13 -10.27 5.05
CA PRO A 77 8.18 -9.22 4.73
C PRO A 77 8.88 -7.97 4.18
N LEU A 78 8.29 -7.33 3.17
CA LEU A 78 8.85 -6.09 2.61
C LEU A 78 8.57 -4.91 3.56
N PRO A 79 9.55 -4.04 3.84
CA PRO A 79 9.32 -2.79 4.55
C PRO A 79 8.32 -1.89 3.82
N ALA A 80 7.48 -1.18 4.58
CA ALA A 80 6.43 -0.34 4.02
C ALA A 80 6.93 0.77 3.05
N PRO A 81 8.08 1.45 3.30
CA PRO A 81 8.61 2.44 2.36
C PRO A 81 9.00 1.83 1.01
N GLU A 82 9.67 0.67 1.03
CA GLU A 82 10.08 -0.05 -0.19
C GLU A 82 8.85 -0.53 -0.97
N ALA A 83 7.85 -1.10 -0.28
CA ALA A 83 6.59 -1.50 -0.88
C ALA A 83 5.88 -0.32 -1.57
N LEU A 84 5.88 0.86 -0.93
CA LEU A 84 5.28 2.07 -1.51
C LEU A 84 6.01 2.51 -2.78
N GLU A 85 7.34 2.49 -2.78
CA GLU A 85 8.11 2.84 -3.97
C GLU A 85 7.89 1.86 -5.12
N MET A 86 7.81 0.55 -4.83
CA MET A 86 7.45 -0.45 -5.85
C MET A 86 6.06 -0.19 -6.46
N LEU A 87 5.05 0.11 -5.64
CA LEU A 87 3.71 0.46 -6.13
C LEU A 87 3.70 1.73 -7.00
N LYS A 88 4.49 2.74 -6.64
CA LYS A 88 4.64 3.97 -7.44
C LYS A 88 5.33 3.71 -8.77
N GLN A 89 6.38 2.90 -8.77
CA GLN A 89 7.10 2.52 -9.99
C GLN A 89 6.18 1.72 -10.93
N GLY A 90 5.40 0.78 -10.39
CA GLY A 90 4.42 0.05 -11.18
C GLY A 90 3.32 0.95 -11.74
N ASN A 91 2.83 1.91 -10.94
CA ASN A 91 1.91 2.91 -11.47
C ASN A 91 2.52 3.80 -12.56
N ALA A 92 3.80 4.18 -12.44
CA ALA A 92 4.49 4.93 -13.47
C ALA A 92 4.55 4.15 -14.80
N ARG A 93 4.81 2.84 -14.76
CA ARG A 93 4.79 1.95 -15.94
C ARG A 93 3.40 1.82 -16.55
N TYR A 94 2.36 1.69 -15.72
CA TYR A 94 0.97 1.69 -16.18
C TYR A 94 0.61 2.99 -16.91
N VAL A 95 0.98 4.15 -16.33
CA VAL A 95 0.71 5.47 -16.90
C VAL A 95 1.48 5.70 -18.20
N SER A 96 2.72 5.21 -18.31
CA SER A 96 3.52 5.33 -19.54
C SER A 96 3.10 4.36 -20.64
N GLY A 97 2.21 3.40 -20.37
CA GLY A 97 1.79 2.39 -21.33
C GLY A 97 2.81 1.26 -21.54
N GLU A 98 3.74 1.10 -20.59
CA GLU A 98 4.83 0.10 -20.64
C GLU A 98 4.74 -0.88 -19.44
N PRO A 99 3.60 -1.56 -19.21
CA PRO A 99 3.46 -2.51 -18.12
C PRO A 99 4.37 -3.74 -18.31
N LEU A 100 4.75 -4.39 -17.21
CA LEU A 100 5.53 -5.63 -17.26
C LEU A 100 4.72 -6.76 -17.91
N ARG A 101 5.40 -7.63 -18.66
CA ARG A 101 4.77 -8.84 -19.22
C ARG A 101 4.35 -9.79 -18.09
N SER A 102 3.23 -10.46 -18.37
CA SER A 102 2.40 -11.25 -17.48
C SER A 102 3.03 -12.53 -16.91
N ALA A 103 2.66 -12.84 -15.66
CA ALA A 103 2.75 -14.11 -14.96
C ALA A 103 3.04 -15.34 -15.83
N ASP A 104 4.24 -15.91 -15.64
CA ASP A 104 4.65 -17.14 -16.30
C ASP A 104 4.30 -18.40 -15.47
N ALA A 105 4.63 -19.56 -16.03
CA ALA A 105 4.37 -20.84 -15.37
C ALA A 105 5.22 -21.02 -14.10
N GLU A 106 6.46 -20.51 -14.09
CA GLU A 106 7.38 -20.62 -12.97
C GLU A 106 6.84 -19.87 -11.75
N MET A 107 6.34 -18.65 -11.96
CA MET A 107 5.67 -17.86 -10.94
C MET A 107 4.46 -18.58 -10.36
N ARG A 108 3.59 -19.14 -11.20
CA ARG A 108 2.41 -19.88 -10.73
C ARG A 108 2.80 -21.09 -9.88
N THR A 109 3.79 -21.85 -10.31
CA THR A 109 4.30 -23.00 -9.56
C THR A 109 4.88 -22.54 -8.21
N ALA A 110 5.71 -21.49 -8.21
CA ALA A 110 6.31 -20.97 -6.99
C ALA A 110 5.26 -20.50 -5.97
N LEU A 111 4.22 -19.78 -6.42
CA LEU A 111 3.13 -19.32 -5.55
C LEU A 111 2.28 -20.47 -5.02
N ALA A 112 2.02 -21.50 -5.84
CA ALA A 112 1.26 -22.68 -5.42
C ALA A 112 2.01 -23.50 -4.37
N GLU A 113 3.33 -23.66 -4.51
CA GLU A 113 4.14 -24.50 -3.62
C GLU A 113 4.59 -23.76 -2.36
N LYS A 114 4.92 -22.47 -2.48
CA LYS A 114 5.61 -21.69 -1.42
C LYS A 114 4.74 -20.58 -0.84
N GLY A 115 3.51 -20.42 -1.32
CA GLY A 115 2.57 -19.41 -0.86
C GLY A 115 2.92 -17.99 -1.33
N GLN A 116 2.02 -17.05 -1.02
CA GLN A 116 2.13 -15.64 -1.39
C GLN A 116 2.83 -14.80 -0.32
N ASN A 117 3.46 -13.70 -0.74
CA ASN A 117 4.05 -12.70 0.15
C ASN A 117 3.84 -11.30 -0.44
N PRO A 118 2.60 -10.78 -0.33
CA PRO A 118 2.23 -9.50 -0.91
C PRO A 118 2.97 -8.36 -0.21
N MET A 119 3.38 -7.37 -1.01
CA MET A 119 4.03 -6.16 -0.51
C MET A 119 3.05 -5.21 0.16
N ALA A 120 1.78 -5.24 -0.27
CA ALA A 120 0.74 -4.36 0.24
C ALA A 120 -0.66 -5.00 0.23
N VAL A 121 -1.47 -4.60 1.20
CA VAL A 121 -2.93 -4.74 1.16
C VAL A 121 -3.50 -3.50 0.50
N VAL A 122 -4.36 -3.65 -0.51
CA VAL A 122 -4.98 -2.51 -1.20
C VAL A 122 -6.50 -2.61 -1.11
N LEU A 123 -7.12 -1.65 -0.42
CA LEU A 123 -8.56 -1.44 -0.43
C LEU A 123 -8.93 -0.49 -1.57
N GLY A 124 -9.52 -1.05 -2.63
CA GLY A 124 -9.94 -0.32 -3.83
C GLY A 124 -11.44 -0.37 -4.07
N CYS A 125 -11.90 0.40 -5.07
CA CYS A 125 -13.29 0.37 -5.47
C CYS A 125 -13.59 -0.84 -6.37
N ALA A 126 -14.81 -1.39 -6.30
CA ALA A 126 -15.32 -2.42 -7.22
C ALA A 126 -15.50 -1.92 -8.68
N ASP A 127 -15.31 -0.63 -8.94
CA ASP A 127 -15.38 -0.03 -10.28
C ASP A 127 -14.47 -0.75 -11.29
N SER A 128 -15.05 -1.26 -12.38
CA SER A 128 -14.34 -2.07 -13.38
C SER A 128 -13.24 -1.33 -14.13
N ARG A 129 -13.24 0.01 -14.11
CA ARG A 129 -12.21 0.86 -14.71
C ARG A 129 -10.99 1.00 -13.80
N CYS A 130 -11.07 0.52 -12.56
CA CYS A 130 -10.05 0.66 -11.54
C CYS A 130 -9.47 -0.71 -11.10
N PRO A 131 -8.97 -1.57 -12.03
CA PRO A 131 -8.31 -2.81 -11.66
C PRO A 131 -6.98 -2.50 -10.94
N VAL A 132 -6.90 -2.85 -9.65
CA VAL A 132 -5.77 -2.48 -8.78
C VAL A 132 -4.46 -3.01 -9.34
N GLU A 133 -4.41 -4.30 -9.63
CA GLU A 133 -3.23 -5.02 -10.07
C GLU A 133 -2.67 -4.43 -11.36
N ALA A 134 -3.53 -4.07 -12.31
CA ALA A 134 -3.09 -3.42 -13.53
C ALA A 134 -2.61 -1.98 -13.29
N ILE A 135 -3.32 -1.19 -12.47
CA ILE A 135 -2.97 0.21 -12.19
C ILE A 135 -1.61 0.36 -11.51
N VAL A 136 -1.23 -0.59 -10.65
CA VAL A 136 0.08 -0.62 -10.00
C VAL A 136 1.05 -1.61 -10.65
N ASP A 137 0.72 -2.12 -11.84
CA ASP A 137 1.52 -3.10 -12.60
C ASP A 137 2.08 -4.25 -11.74
N ALA A 138 1.22 -4.80 -10.88
CA ALA A 138 1.54 -5.87 -9.95
C ALA A 138 1.27 -7.24 -10.58
N GLN A 139 2.15 -8.19 -10.29
CA GLN A 139 2.04 -9.59 -10.66
C GLN A 139 1.27 -10.40 -9.60
N PRO A 140 0.81 -11.64 -9.93
CA PRO A 140 0.22 -12.54 -8.96
C PRO A 140 1.07 -12.68 -7.69
N GLY A 141 0.42 -12.58 -6.53
CA GLY A 141 1.07 -12.70 -5.23
C GLY A 141 1.73 -11.42 -4.71
N GLU A 142 1.82 -10.36 -5.51
CA GLU A 142 2.48 -9.10 -5.11
C GLU A 142 1.57 -8.16 -4.32
N VAL A 143 0.26 -8.15 -4.57
CA VAL A 143 -0.70 -7.33 -3.83
C VAL A 143 -1.87 -8.17 -3.32
N PHE A 144 -2.34 -7.86 -2.11
CA PHE A 144 -3.53 -8.47 -1.53
C PHE A 144 -4.70 -7.49 -1.66
N VAL A 145 -5.63 -7.78 -2.57
CA VAL A 145 -6.63 -6.81 -3.02
C VAL A 145 -7.97 -7.03 -2.32
N LEU A 146 -8.50 -5.97 -1.72
CA LEU A 146 -9.84 -5.89 -1.14
C LEU A 146 -10.64 -4.89 -1.97
N ARG A 147 -11.83 -5.27 -2.45
CA ARG A 147 -12.67 -4.38 -3.28
C ARG A 147 -14.11 -4.33 -2.81
N SER A 148 -14.62 -3.12 -2.68
CA SER A 148 -16.03 -2.83 -2.37
C SER A 148 -16.48 -1.58 -3.15
N ALA A 149 -17.79 -1.40 -3.35
CA ALA A 149 -18.29 -0.20 -3.99
C ALA A 149 -17.89 1.04 -3.18
N GLY A 150 -17.29 2.03 -3.85
CA GLY A 150 -16.78 3.25 -3.20
C GLY A 150 -15.63 3.01 -2.22
N ASN A 151 -14.91 1.88 -2.33
CA ASN A 151 -13.83 1.48 -1.41
C ASN A 151 -14.23 1.60 0.07
N ALA A 152 -15.50 1.32 0.35
CA ALA A 152 -16.10 1.39 1.66
C ALA A 152 -15.61 0.25 2.55
N CYS A 153 -15.36 0.56 3.82
CA CYS A 153 -15.09 -0.43 4.87
C CYS A 153 -16.06 -0.14 6.03
N PRO A 154 -17.34 -0.51 5.90
CA PRO A 154 -18.33 -0.24 6.93
C PRO A 154 -18.00 -1.04 8.19
N GLY A 155 -18.07 -0.40 9.36
CA GLY A 155 -17.63 -0.92 10.66
C GLY A 155 -18.40 -2.12 11.24
N GLY A 156 -19.13 -2.86 10.42
CA GLY A 156 -19.80 -4.12 10.78
C GLY A 156 -19.64 -5.23 9.74
N GLU A 157 -18.98 -4.97 8.62
CA GLU A 157 -18.72 -5.97 7.60
C GLU A 157 -17.41 -6.70 7.93
N ALA A 158 -17.56 -7.85 8.60
CA ALA A 158 -16.43 -8.67 9.02
C ALA A 158 -15.53 -9.14 7.86
N SER A 159 -16.05 -9.14 6.62
CA SER A 159 -15.32 -9.67 5.46
C SER A 159 -14.09 -8.83 5.08
N ILE A 160 -14.23 -7.51 4.96
CA ILE A 160 -13.12 -6.63 4.54
C ILE A 160 -12.11 -6.49 5.67
N VAL A 161 -12.58 -6.23 6.89
CA VAL A 161 -11.72 -6.09 8.07
C VAL A 161 -10.97 -7.38 8.36
N GLY A 162 -11.67 -8.53 8.41
CA GLY A 162 -11.04 -9.83 8.66
C GLY A 162 -10.03 -10.23 7.58
N SER A 163 -10.28 -9.87 6.32
CA SER A 163 -9.35 -10.13 5.22
C SER A 163 -8.10 -9.23 5.31
N ALA A 164 -8.25 -7.98 5.76
CA ALA A 164 -7.11 -7.10 6.05
C ALA A 164 -6.30 -7.62 7.25
N GLU A 165 -6.96 -8.05 8.32
CA GLU A 165 -6.32 -8.66 9.49
C GLU A 165 -5.55 -9.94 9.13
N PHE A 166 -6.13 -10.78 8.25
CA PHE A 166 -5.43 -11.95 7.72
C PHE A 166 -4.16 -11.55 6.96
N ALA A 167 -4.23 -10.57 6.06
CA ALA A 167 -3.07 -10.17 5.28
C ALA A 167 -1.98 -9.50 6.13
N VAL A 168 -2.34 -8.74 7.16
CA VAL A 168 -1.38 -8.12 8.09
C VAL A 168 -0.80 -9.16 9.07
N GLY A 169 -1.65 -10.01 9.65
CA GLY A 169 -1.25 -10.97 10.68
C GLY A 169 -0.61 -12.25 10.13
N ALA A 170 -1.27 -12.91 9.18
CA ALA A 170 -0.84 -14.19 8.63
C ALA A 170 0.19 -14.02 7.49
N LEU A 171 -0.07 -13.10 6.55
CA LEU A 171 0.86 -12.85 5.42
C LEU A 171 1.99 -11.88 5.78
N ARG A 172 1.94 -11.26 6.97
CA ARG A 172 2.95 -10.32 7.50
C ARG A 172 3.14 -9.05 6.66
N THR A 173 2.12 -8.67 5.90
CA THR A 173 2.13 -7.48 5.03
C THR A 173 2.27 -6.22 5.87
N ARG A 174 3.16 -5.30 5.46
CA ARG A 174 3.51 -4.10 6.27
C ARG A 174 2.89 -2.80 5.78
N LEU A 175 2.26 -2.82 4.59
CA LEU A 175 1.66 -1.65 3.97
C LEU A 175 0.17 -1.90 3.72
N VAL A 176 -0.67 -0.97 4.17
CA VAL A 176 -2.10 -0.91 3.81
C VAL A 176 -2.34 0.38 3.04
N VAL A 177 -2.92 0.25 1.85
CA VAL A 177 -3.26 1.35 0.95
C VAL A 177 -4.77 1.41 0.80
N VAL A 178 -5.34 2.61 0.97
CA VAL A 178 -6.71 2.90 0.53
C VAL A 178 -6.62 3.68 -0.78
N MET A 179 -7.18 3.11 -1.85
CA MET A 179 -7.10 3.66 -3.20
C MET A 179 -8.48 4.11 -3.68
N GLY A 180 -8.70 5.43 -3.63
CA GLY A 180 -9.90 6.06 -4.20
C GLY A 180 -9.74 6.40 -5.68
N HIS A 181 -10.85 6.76 -6.33
CA HIS A 181 -10.82 7.18 -7.73
C HIS A 181 -11.80 8.31 -8.04
N THR A 182 -11.48 9.07 -9.09
CA THR A 182 -12.36 10.13 -9.58
C THR A 182 -13.61 9.54 -10.24
N LYS A 183 -14.72 10.29 -10.23
CA LYS A 183 -16.00 9.89 -10.85
C LYS A 183 -16.51 8.53 -10.34
N CYS A 184 -16.41 8.33 -9.03
CA CYS A 184 -16.98 7.19 -8.32
C CYS A 184 -18.47 7.45 -8.04
N GLY A 185 -19.36 6.66 -8.66
CA GLY A 185 -20.81 6.75 -8.47
C GLY A 185 -21.44 7.94 -9.19
#